data_AF-A0A353BJW7-F1
#
_entry.id   AF-A0A353BJW7-F1
#
_cell.length_a   1.000
_cell.length_b   1.000
_cell.length_c   1.000
_cell.angle_alpha   90.00
_cell.angle_beta   90.00
_cell.angle_gamma   90.00
#
_symmetry.space_group_name_H-M   'P 1'
#
loop_
_entity.id
_entity.type
_entity.pdbx_description
1 polymer ?
#
loop_
_entity_poly.entity_id
_entity_poly.type
_entity_poly.pdbx_seq_one_letter_code
_entity_poly.pdbx_strand_id
1 'polypeptide(L)'
;MASLDSFFKAMIDYRAAEFVIQNDREPQFNIGGAVQNVSKQKFTSQEVMAYLSEVMPEQLREKLMMEPSVDFAYSLPGTGDFNGTVTMEGSGIRAAFTLAGAPKAEAAREAKPAPSRDQAGDKPGTAPAQSAGWGQGRFATQYREAEIDKLLKLLVEKKGSDLHLSSNEHPIFRIDGDIRKMTDQPVTKPAEAERLLLEIMPERHRKEFEDDFDTDLAYEIPGLARFRVNIFLDRKGMGGVFRVIPSKTITVEDLKLSQAIQNLCYLNKGLVLVTGPTGSGKSTTLCALVDMINRTRECHLITLEDPIEFVHDNKKSLINQREVGAHTMSFKNALRAALREDPDVVLVGEMRDLETVEAALQIAETGHLTFATLHTNS
;
A
#
# COMPACT_ATOMS: atom_id res chain seq x y z
N MET A 1 12.86 25.06 9.05
CA MET A 1 13.19 24.04 10.07
C MET A 1 11.89 23.33 10.42
N ALA A 2 11.90 22.00 10.50
CA ALA A 2 10.70 21.23 10.82
C ALA A 2 10.47 21.30 12.33
N SER A 3 9.53 22.15 12.81
CA SER A 3 9.16 22.20 14.23
C SER A 3 8.68 20.83 14.71
N LEU A 4 8.96 20.46 15.97
CA LEU A 4 8.39 19.27 16.62
C LEU A 4 6.86 19.24 16.57
N ASP A 5 6.21 20.37 16.32
CA ASP A 5 4.76 20.48 16.20
C ASP A 5 4.16 19.54 15.14
N SER A 6 4.85 19.29 14.03
CA SER A 6 4.37 18.35 13.00
C SER A 6 4.36 16.90 13.52
N PHE A 7 5.36 16.54 14.33
CA PHE A 7 5.42 15.24 14.99
C PHE A 7 4.39 15.10 16.10
N PHE A 8 4.11 16.16 16.86
CA PHE A 8 3.03 16.14 17.86
C PHE A 8 1.65 15.99 17.21
N LYS A 9 1.38 16.66 16.09
CA LYS A 9 0.14 16.45 15.32
C LYS A 9 0.03 15.02 14.81
N ALA A 10 1.10 14.52 14.20
CA ALA A 10 1.16 13.12 13.76
C ALA A 10 0.96 12.14 14.93
N MET A 11 1.49 12.43 16.11
CA MET A 11 1.29 11.60 17.31
C MET A 11 -0.20 11.44 17.66
N ILE A 12 -0.99 12.51 17.53
CA ILE A 12 -2.46 12.46 17.71
C ILE A 12 -3.12 11.65 16.59
N ASP A 13 -2.78 11.93 15.34
CA ASP A 13 -3.40 11.32 14.16
C ASP A 13 -3.19 9.80 14.15
N TYR A 14 -1.99 9.35 14.50
CA TYR A 14 -1.63 7.94 14.59
C TYR A 14 -1.98 7.28 15.93
N ARG A 15 -2.57 8.02 16.88
CA ARG A 15 -2.86 7.57 18.25
C ARG A 15 -1.64 6.92 18.91
N ALA A 16 -0.48 7.53 18.70
CA ALA A 16 0.76 7.07 19.31
C ALA A 16 0.73 7.36 20.81
N ALA A 17 1.07 6.35 21.61
CA ALA A 17 1.17 6.45 23.06
C ALA A 17 2.42 7.21 23.50
N GLU A 18 3.50 7.08 22.73
CA GLU A 18 4.78 7.74 22.99
C GLU A 18 5.44 8.17 21.68
N PHE A 19 6.13 9.30 21.69
CA PHE A 19 7.03 9.75 20.64
C PHE A 19 8.45 9.86 21.19
N VAL A 20 9.43 9.28 20.51
CA VAL A 20 10.82 9.21 20.97
C VAL A 20 11.74 9.77 19.90
N ILE A 21 12.61 10.69 20.30
CA ILE A 21 13.76 11.17 19.52
C ILE A 21 15.05 10.87 20.27
N GLN A 22 16.05 10.41 19.54
CA GLN A 22 17.36 10.07 20.08
C GLN A 22 18.43 10.40 19.04
N ASN A 23 19.63 10.74 19.52
CA ASN A 23 20.77 11.02 18.65
C ASN A 23 21.09 9.83 17.73
N ASP A 24 21.37 10.15 16.47
CA ASP A 24 21.77 9.23 15.39
C ASP A 24 20.77 8.09 15.12
N ARG A 25 19.54 8.26 15.59
CA ARG A 25 18.42 7.35 15.36
C ARG A 25 17.30 8.05 14.62
N GLU A 26 16.51 7.24 13.93
CA GLU A 26 15.27 7.67 13.33
C GLU A 26 14.26 7.98 14.45
N PRO A 27 13.48 9.06 14.35
CA PRO A 27 12.42 9.36 15.30
C PRO A 27 11.37 8.24 15.29
N GLN A 28 10.79 7.93 16.45
CA GLN A 28 9.94 6.75 16.65
C GLN A 28 8.62 7.08 17.33
N PHE A 29 7.52 6.48 16.89
CA PHE A 29 6.29 6.38 17.66
C PHE A 29 6.13 4.99 18.27
N ASN A 30 5.62 4.94 19.49
CA ASN A 30 5.06 3.75 20.08
C ASN A 30 3.54 3.76 19.87
N ILE A 31 3.03 2.88 19.01
CA ILE A 31 1.60 2.77 18.71
C ILE A 31 1.14 1.41 19.21
N GLY A 32 0.35 1.38 20.28
CA GLY A 32 -0.19 0.13 20.84
C GLY A 32 0.86 -0.87 21.32
N GLY A 33 2.05 -0.40 21.75
CA GLY A 33 3.16 -1.25 22.19
C GLY A 33 4.18 -1.59 21.09
N ALA A 34 3.91 -1.21 19.83
CA ALA A 34 4.84 -1.41 18.71
C ALA A 34 5.61 -0.13 18.39
N VAL A 35 6.94 -0.23 18.29
CA VAL A 35 7.82 0.87 17.90
C VAL A 35 7.88 0.99 16.37
N GLN A 36 7.60 2.17 15.84
CA GLN A 36 7.59 2.48 14.42
C GLN A 36 8.40 3.75 14.13
N ASN A 37 9.28 3.72 13.13
CA ASN A 37 10.04 4.91 12.73
C ASN A 37 9.12 5.86 11.93
N VAL A 38 9.08 7.13 12.30
CA VAL A 38 8.20 8.14 11.67
C VAL A 38 8.89 8.98 10.60
N SER A 39 10.22 8.93 10.53
CA SER A 39 11.01 9.53 9.45
C SER A 39 12.28 8.70 9.23
N LYS A 40 12.75 8.65 7.98
CA LYS A 40 14.05 8.06 7.62
C LYS A 40 15.22 9.00 7.91
N GLN A 41 14.96 10.28 8.17
CA GLN A 41 15.98 11.23 8.58
C GLN A 41 16.34 10.95 10.04
N LYS A 42 17.60 10.55 10.27
CA LYS A 42 18.17 10.46 11.60
C LYS A 42 18.43 11.87 12.13
N PHE A 43 18.16 12.10 13.41
CA PHE A 43 18.48 13.36 14.04
C PHE A 43 19.87 13.31 14.68
N THR A 44 20.73 14.25 14.32
CA THR A 44 22.02 14.47 14.97
C THR A 44 21.81 14.98 16.40
N SER A 45 22.82 14.85 17.26
CA SER A 45 22.75 15.39 18.63
C SER A 45 22.45 16.90 18.67
N GLN A 46 22.96 17.67 17.70
CA GLN A 46 22.68 19.10 17.60
C GLN A 46 21.22 19.38 17.23
N GLU A 47 20.64 18.60 16.31
CA GLU A 47 19.23 18.73 15.94
C GLU A 47 18.29 18.35 17.08
N VAL A 48 18.57 17.25 17.81
CA VAL A 48 17.77 16.87 18.97
C VAL A 48 17.81 17.95 20.06
N MET A 49 18.99 18.54 20.31
CA MET A 49 19.11 19.67 21.26
C MET A 49 18.40 20.93 20.77
N ALA A 50 18.44 21.23 19.47
CA ALA A 50 17.71 22.35 18.90
C ALA A 50 16.19 22.17 19.09
N TYR A 51 15.67 20.97 18.82
CA TYR A 51 14.25 20.66 19.03
C TYR A 51 13.84 20.75 20.50
N LEU A 52 14.66 20.23 21.41
CA LEU A 52 14.43 20.38 22.85
C LEU A 52 14.47 21.84 23.30
N SER A 53 15.30 22.67 22.66
CA SER A 53 15.37 24.10 22.96
C SER A 53 14.10 24.88 22.55
N GLU A 54 13.22 24.31 21.73
CA GLU A 54 11.94 24.94 21.37
C GLU A 54 10.82 24.58 22.36
N VAL A 55 10.86 23.38 22.94
CA VAL A 55 9.75 22.83 23.76
C VAL A 55 10.05 22.79 25.25
N MET A 56 11.33 22.76 25.65
CA MET A 56 11.75 22.62 27.04
C MET A 56 12.02 24.00 27.67
N PRO A 57 11.43 24.34 28.83
CA PRO A 57 11.71 25.57 29.55
C PRO A 57 13.19 25.76 29.87
N GLU A 58 13.71 26.98 29.72
CA GLU A 58 15.14 27.29 29.87
C GLU A 58 15.69 26.90 31.26
N GLN A 59 14.91 27.10 32.33
CA GLN A 59 15.32 26.79 33.70
C GLN A 59 15.53 25.29 33.95
N LEU A 60 14.93 24.43 33.13
CA LEU A 60 15.06 22.98 33.24
C LEU A 60 16.27 22.43 32.47
N ARG A 61 16.84 23.21 31.55
CA ARG A 61 18.01 22.79 30.74
C ARG A 61 19.27 22.70 31.59
N GLU A 62 19.44 23.62 32.53
CA GLU A 62 20.55 23.57 33.49
C GLU A 62 20.44 22.36 34.42
N LYS A 63 19.22 21.96 34.80
CA LYS A 63 18.98 20.75 35.60
C LYS A 63 19.36 19.47 34.87
N LEU A 64 19.22 19.42 33.54
CA LEU A 64 19.62 18.26 32.72
C LEU A 64 21.13 17.98 32.79
N MET A 65 21.96 18.97 33.15
CA MET A 65 23.40 18.76 33.36
C MET A 65 23.72 18.19 34.76
N MET A 66 22.78 18.23 35.69
CA MET A 66 22.97 17.80 37.09
C MET A 66 22.14 16.57 37.45
N GLU A 67 21.05 16.31 36.73
CA GLU A 67 20.13 15.19 36.97
C GLU A 67 20.11 14.23 35.76
N PRO A 68 19.98 12.91 35.99
CA PRO A 68 20.03 11.91 34.92
C PRO A 68 18.81 11.98 33.98
N SER A 69 17.70 12.57 34.44
CA SER A 69 16.50 12.77 33.65
C SER A 69 15.70 13.97 34.17
N VAL A 70 15.01 14.67 33.28
CA VAL A 70 14.16 15.82 33.59
C VAL A 70 12.81 15.67 32.89
N ASP A 71 11.74 15.74 33.67
CA ASP A 71 10.35 15.78 33.19
C ASP A 71 9.88 17.23 33.02
N PHE A 72 9.12 17.52 31.96
CA PHE A 72 8.49 18.83 31.72
C PHE A 72 7.15 18.67 31.00
N ALA A 73 6.28 19.68 31.11
CA ALA A 73 5.04 19.76 30.37
C ALA A 73 5.18 20.75 29.19
N TYR A 74 4.53 20.43 28.08
CA TYR A 74 4.49 21.25 26.87
C TYR A 74 3.06 21.28 26.30
N SER A 75 2.54 22.48 26.04
CA SER A 75 1.21 22.67 25.48
C SER A 75 1.31 23.24 24.07
N LEU A 76 0.74 22.53 23.10
CA LEU A 76 0.70 22.96 21.70
C LEU A 76 -0.73 23.43 21.34
N PRO A 77 -0.95 24.75 21.11
CA PRO A 77 -2.27 25.27 20.78
C PRO A 77 -2.89 24.57 19.56
N GLY A 78 -4.13 24.10 19.72
CA GLY A 78 -4.88 23.41 18.67
C GLY A 78 -4.51 21.93 18.46
N THR A 79 -3.53 21.40 19.21
CA THR A 79 -3.12 19.99 19.11
C THR A 79 -3.31 19.24 20.43
N GLY A 80 -2.84 19.79 21.56
CA GLY A 80 -2.99 19.16 22.87
C GLY A 80 -1.84 19.44 23.83
N ASP A 81 -1.94 18.85 25.02
CA ASP A 81 -0.93 18.91 26.08
C ASP A 81 -0.10 17.63 26.11
N PHE A 82 1.21 17.78 26.31
CA PHE A 82 2.20 16.71 26.27
C PHE A 82 3.09 16.75 27.50
N ASN A 83 3.52 15.57 27.96
CA ASN A 83 4.58 15.42 28.95
C ASN A 83 5.84 14.94 28.23
N GLY A 84 6.91 15.69 28.35
CA GLY A 84 8.25 15.33 27.86
C GLY A 84 9.12 14.82 29.01
N THR A 85 9.86 13.74 28.75
CA THR A 85 10.93 13.23 29.61
C THR A 85 12.21 13.24 28.80
N VAL A 86 13.23 13.97 29.27
CA VAL A 86 14.57 13.96 28.68
C VAL A 86 15.49 13.15 29.58
N THR A 87 16.27 12.24 28.99
CA THR A 87 17.23 11.39 29.70
C THR A 87 18.59 11.48 29.03
N MET A 88 19.63 11.63 29.85
CA MET A 88 21.02 11.59 29.40
C MET A 88 21.50 10.13 29.39
N GLU A 89 21.81 9.59 28.20
CA GLU A 89 22.29 8.22 28.01
C GLU A 89 23.76 8.25 27.58
N GLY A 90 24.68 8.25 28.56
CA GLY A 90 26.12 8.36 28.29
C GLY A 90 26.48 9.71 27.67
N SER A 91 26.93 9.72 26.41
CA SER A 91 27.17 10.95 25.63
C SER A 91 25.99 11.37 24.74
N GLY A 92 24.88 10.61 24.77
CA GLY A 92 23.69 10.82 23.96
C GLY A 92 22.51 11.36 24.75
N ILE A 93 21.49 11.81 24.03
CA ILE A 93 20.26 12.37 24.60
C ILE A 93 19.06 11.65 24.01
N ARG A 94 18.15 11.22 24.89
CA ARG A 94 16.86 10.63 24.52
C ARG A 94 15.75 11.52 25.07
N ALA A 95 14.82 11.92 24.21
CA ALA A 95 13.61 12.61 24.63
C ALA A 95 12.38 11.80 24.24
N ALA A 96 11.53 11.53 25.21
CA ALA A 96 10.27 10.83 25.04
C ALA A 96 9.12 11.77 25.39
N PHE A 97 8.06 11.73 24.58
CA PHE A 97 6.88 12.56 24.75
C PHE A 97 5.64 11.69 24.81
N THR A 98 4.74 12.00 25.72
CA THR A 98 3.46 11.30 25.92
C THR A 98 2.33 12.32 25.96
N LEU A 99 1.12 11.90 25.61
CA LEU A 99 -0.06 12.77 25.77
C LEU A 99 -0.35 12.97 27.26
N ALA A 100 -0.64 14.21 27.68
CA ALA A 100 -0.99 14.49 29.07
C ALA A 100 -2.25 13.69 29.47
N GLY A 101 -2.13 12.86 30.52
CA GLY A 101 -3.19 11.97 31.00
C GLY A 101 -3.15 10.53 30.46
N ALA A 102 -2.21 10.19 29.59
CA ALA A 102 -1.97 8.80 29.17
C ALA A 102 -1.22 8.00 30.27
N PRO A 103 -1.45 6.67 30.42
CA PRO A 103 -0.69 5.84 31.35
C PRO A 103 0.81 5.83 30.95
N LYS A 104 1.73 6.15 31.87
CA LYS A 104 3.18 6.04 31.62
C LYS A 104 3.50 4.56 31.26
N ALA A 105 4.02 4.32 30.06
CA ALA A 105 4.55 3.01 29.68
C ALA A 105 5.90 2.79 30.38
N GLU A 106 6.05 1.71 31.16
CA GLU A 106 7.32 1.34 31.77
C GLU A 106 8.34 0.95 30.69
N ALA A 107 9.55 1.51 30.79
CA ALA A 107 10.65 1.30 29.87
C ALA A 107 11.01 -0.20 29.73
N ALA A 108 10.97 -0.71 28.50
CA ALA A 108 11.25 -2.11 28.18
C ALA A 108 12.70 -2.51 28.55
N ARG A 109 12.84 -3.46 29.48
CA ARG A 109 14.10 -4.20 29.70
C ARG A 109 14.20 -5.36 28.71
N GLU A 110 15.38 -5.54 28.14
CA GLU A 110 15.74 -6.56 27.14
C GLU A 110 15.33 -7.99 27.53
N ALA A 111 14.67 -8.71 26.61
CA ALA A 111 14.26 -10.10 26.79
C ALA A 111 15.28 -11.08 26.17
N LYS A 112 15.73 -12.06 26.97
CA LYS A 112 16.48 -13.26 26.52
C LYS A 112 15.55 -14.27 25.82
N PRO A 113 16.07 -15.13 24.92
CA PRO A 113 15.24 -16.00 24.11
C PRO A 113 14.67 -17.19 24.90
N ALA A 114 13.40 -17.53 24.62
CA ALA A 114 12.69 -18.67 25.20
C ALA A 114 12.87 -19.95 24.36
N PRO A 115 12.81 -21.15 24.97
CA PRO A 115 13.08 -22.43 24.30
C PRO A 115 11.85 -23.00 23.55
N SER A 116 12.14 -23.91 22.62
CA SER A 116 11.19 -24.65 21.78
C SER A 116 10.23 -25.53 22.58
N ARG A 117 9.04 -25.77 22.02
CA ARG A 117 8.05 -26.71 22.57
C ARG A 117 7.53 -27.66 21.51
N ASP A 118 7.87 -28.93 21.69
CA ASP A 118 7.16 -30.09 21.19
C ASP A 118 5.86 -30.34 22.00
N GLN A 119 4.87 -30.87 21.27
CA GLN A 119 3.75 -31.74 21.67
C GLN A 119 2.74 -31.33 22.76
N ALA A 120 1.49 -31.12 22.31
CA ALA A 120 0.21 -31.69 22.79
C ALA A 120 -0.92 -30.90 22.08
N GLY A 121 -2.01 -31.44 21.54
CA GLY A 121 -2.74 -32.65 21.90
C GLY A 121 -4.21 -32.31 22.17
N ASP A 122 -5.00 -32.22 21.10
CA ASP A 122 -6.42 -32.58 20.94
C ASP A 122 -7.62 -31.66 21.38
N LYS A 123 -8.56 -31.61 20.41
CA LYS A 123 -10.01 -31.30 20.32
C LYS A 123 -10.62 -29.88 20.26
N PRO A 124 -11.65 -29.69 19.40
CA PRO A 124 -12.16 -28.39 18.99
C PRO A 124 -13.39 -27.96 19.83
N GLY A 125 -13.30 -26.78 20.44
CA GLY A 125 -14.43 -26.09 21.06
C GLY A 125 -15.11 -25.16 20.05
N THR A 126 -16.38 -25.43 19.75
CA THR A 126 -17.28 -24.53 19.03
C THR A 126 -17.51 -23.27 19.85
N ALA A 127 -16.96 -22.14 19.41
CA ALA A 127 -17.26 -20.81 19.95
C ALA A 127 -18.32 -20.12 19.07
N PRO A 128 -19.32 -19.46 19.67
CA PRO A 128 -20.41 -18.82 18.94
C PRO A 128 -19.91 -17.57 18.21
N ALA A 129 -20.30 -17.45 16.95
CA ALA A 129 -20.14 -16.26 16.15
C ALA A 129 -20.91 -15.08 16.76
N GLN A 130 -20.18 -14.14 17.36
CA GLN A 130 -20.61 -12.77 17.53
C GLN A 130 -19.47 -11.87 17.06
N SER A 131 -19.49 -11.53 15.77
CA SER A 131 -18.68 -10.48 15.19
C SER A 131 -19.12 -9.14 15.78
N ALA A 132 -18.47 -8.71 16.87
CA ALA A 132 -18.45 -7.30 17.23
C ALA A 132 -17.86 -6.54 16.05
N GLY A 133 -18.62 -5.60 15.50
CA GLY A 133 -18.30 -4.86 14.29
C GLY A 133 -17.03 -4.03 14.43
N TRP A 134 -15.95 -4.51 13.83
CA TRP A 134 -14.76 -3.73 13.52
C TRP A 134 -14.64 -3.66 11.99
N GLY A 135 -14.65 -2.46 11.43
CA GLY A 135 -14.08 -2.21 10.09
C GLY A 135 -15.01 -2.07 8.89
N GLN A 136 -16.35 -2.12 9.03
CA GLN A 136 -17.23 -1.85 7.86
C GLN A 136 -17.18 -0.39 7.35
N GLY A 137 -16.54 0.53 8.08
CA GLY A 137 -16.53 1.97 7.74
C GLY A 137 -15.22 2.54 7.19
N ARG A 138 -14.15 1.75 6.96
CA ARG A 138 -12.85 2.29 6.49
C ARG A 138 -12.41 1.84 5.09
N PHE A 139 -12.99 0.77 4.55
CA PHE A 139 -12.63 0.26 3.22
C PHE A 139 -13.83 -0.12 2.34
N ALA A 140 -15.05 0.18 2.79
CA ALA A 140 -16.18 0.25 1.87
C ALA A 140 -16.25 1.69 1.37
N THR A 141 -15.61 1.97 0.24
CA THR A 141 -16.01 3.13 -0.56
C THR A 141 -17.47 2.87 -0.90
N GLN A 142 -18.41 3.60 -0.29
CA GLN A 142 -19.77 3.66 -0.82
C GLN A 142 -19.59 4.17 -2.24
N TYR A 143 -19.75 3.28 -3.22
CA TYR A 143 -19.69 3.67 -4.63
C TYR A 143 -20.75 4.76 -4.82
N ARG A 144 -20.28 5.97 -5.04
CA ARG A 144 -21.09 7.09 -5.47
C ARG A 144 -20.89 7.14 -6.97
N GLU A 145 -21.99 7.03 -7.70
CA GLU A 145 -21.95 7.14 -9.16
C GLU A 145 -21.33 8.49 -9.55
N ALA A 146 -20.12 8.43 -10.10
CA ALA A 146 -19.37 9.58 -10.57
C ALA A 146 -19.89 9.97 -11.96
N GLU A 147 -19.68 11.22 -12.37
CA GLU A 147 -20.19 11.64 -13.68
C GLU A 147 -19.49 10.93 -14.85
N ILE A 148 -18.22 10.57 -14.66
CA ILE A 148 -17.43 9.82 -15.65
C ILE A 148 -17.95 8.41 -15.88
N ASP A 149 -18.72 7.85 -14.94
CA ASP A 149 -19.26 6.48 -15.04
C ASP A 149 -20.18 6.32 -16.23
N LYS A 150 -20.83 7.39 -16.68
CA LYS A 150 -21.67 7.38 -17.89
C LYS A 150 -20.84 7.05 -19.13
N LEU A 151 -19.65 7.64 -19.25
CA LEU A 151 -18.74 7.39 -20.37
C LEU A 151 -18.12 5.99 -20.27
N LEU A 152 -17.77 5.55 -19.06
CA LEU A 152 -17.21 4.22 -18.82
C LEU A 152 -18.23 3.09 -19.06
N LYS A 153 -19.48 3.28 -18.66
CA LYS A 153 -20.60 2.38 -19.01
C LYS A 153 -20.79 2.30 -20.52
N LEU A 154 -20.79 3.43 -21.21
CA LEU A 154 -20.90 3.48 -22.66
C LEU A 154 -19.71 2.81 -23.37
N LEU A 155 -18.49 2.96 -22.84
CA LEU A 155 -17.29 2.27 -23.34
C LEU A 155 -17.48 0.76 -23.31
N VAL A 156 -17.89 0.22 -22.15
CA VAL A 156 -18.13 -1.22 -21.97
C VAL A 156 -19.28 -1.72 -22.85
N GLU A 157 -20.38 -0.97 -22.94
CA GLU A 157 -21.53 -1.28 -23.81
C GLU A 157 -21.10 -1.40 -25.29
N LYS A 158 -20.26 -0.47 -25.76
CA LYS A 158 -19.71 -0.48 -27.12
C LYS A 158 -18.54 -1.44 -27.31
N LYS A 159 -18.19 -2.24 -26.29
CA LYS A 159 -17.06 -3.19 -26.29
C LYS A 159 -15.71 -2.53 -26.63
N GLY A 160 -15.52 -1.29 -26.20
CA GLY A 160 -14.24 -0.60 -26.35
C GLY A 160 -13.20 -1.08 -25.34
N SER A 161 -11.93 -1.03 -25.71
CA SER A 161 -10.80 -1.37 -24.84
C SER A 161 -10.30 -0.20 -24.01
N ASP A 162 -10.35 1.02 -24.56
CA ASP A 162 -9.83 2.22 -23.92
C ASP A 162 -10.77 3.41 -24.16
N LEU A 163 -11.05 4.22 -23.13
CA LEU A 163 -11.58 5.58 -23.24
C LEU A 163 -10.40 6.57 -23.11
N HIS A 164 -10.30 7.47 -24.07
CA HIS A 164 -9.40 8.61 -24.04
C HIS A 164 -10.21 9.89 -23.84
N LEU A 165 -9.91 10.61 -22.75
CA LEU A 165 -10.45 11.91 -22.44
C LEU A 165 -9.36 12.96 -22.66
N SER A 166 -9.62 13.96 -23.50
CA SER A 166 -8.69 15.06 -23.76
C SER A 166 -9.45 16.36 -23.88
N SER A 167 -8.87 17.43 -23.33
CA SER A 167 -9.45 18.76 -23.33
C SER A 167 -9.70 19.29 -24.76
N ASN A 168 -10.89 19.86 -24.97
CA ASN A 168 -11.39 20.37 -26.25
C ASN A 168 -11.54 19.30 -27.36
N GLU A 169 -11.78 18.05 -26.98
CA GLU A 169 -12.06 16.96 -27.91
C GLU A 169 -13.28 16.15 -27.46
N HIS A 170 -13.97 15.49 -28.40
CA HIS A 170 -14.97 14.49 -28.05
C HIS A 170 -14.30 13.32 -27.30
N PRO A 171 -15.00 12.64 -26.37
CA PRO A 171 -14.53 11.36 -25.84
C PRO A 171 -14.17 10.41 -26.99
N ILE A 172 -13.02 9.76 -26.88
CA ILE A 172 -12.50 8.86 -27.90
C ILE A 172 -12.48 7.45 -27.34
N PHE A 173 -13.05 6.49 -28.06
CA PHE A 173 -12.94 5.08 -27.71
C PHE A 173 -11.97 4.37 -28.65
N ARG A 174 -11.18 3.45 -28.10
CA ARG A 174 -10.52 2.41 -28.88
C ARG A 174 -11.46 1.21 -28.98
N ILE A 175 -11.87 0.83 -30.19
CA ILE A 175 -12.74 -0.33 -30.44
C ILE A 175 -12.06 -1.18 -31.51
N ASP A 176 -11.80 -2.45 -31.21
CA ASP A 176 -11.09 -3.38 -32.10
C ASP A 176 -9.75 -2.84 -32.62
N GLY A 177 -9.06 -2.04 -31.80
CA GLY A 177 -7.78 -1.40 -32.14
C GLY A 177 -7.90 0.00 -32.75
N ASP A 178 -9.07 0.35 -33.31
CA ASP A 178 -9.31 1.64 -33.97
C ASP A 178 -9.72 2.73 -32.99
N ILE A 179 -9.15 3.92 -33.14
CA ILE A 179 -9.54 5.14 -32.42
C ILE A 179 -10.78 5.75 -33.08
N ARG A 180 -11.88 5.88 -32.33
CA ARG A 180 -13.15 6.45 -32.79
C ARG A 180 -13.59 7.58 -31.89
N LYS A 181 -13.87 8.76 -32.46
CA LYS A 181 -14.45 9.90 -31.75
C LYS A 181 -15.94 9.68 -31.53
N MET A 182 -16.41 9.82 -30.30
CA MET A 182 -17.83 9.74 -29.95
C MET A 182 -18.47 11.10 -30.23
N THR A 183 -18.76 11.38 -31.50
CA THR A 183 -19.33 12.67 -31.94
C THR A 183 -20.76 12.90 -31.44
N ASP A 184 -21.42 11.85 -30.97
CA ASP A 184 -22.70 11.86 -30.27
C ASP A 184 -22.58 12.31 -28.80
N GLN A 185 -21.38 12.33 -28.24
CA GLN A 185 -21.09 12.90 -26.91
C GLN A 185 -20.60 14.35 -27.03
N PRO A 186 -20.81 15.22 -26.03
CA PRO A 186 -20.31 16.59 -26.07
C PRO A 186 -18.78 16.64 -26.13
N VAL A 187 -18.23 17.74 -26.65
CA VAL A 187 -16.80 18.05 -26.54
C VAL A 187 -16.46 18.28 -25.06
N THR A 188 -15.45 17.58 -24.57
CA THR A 188 -14.99 17.70 -23.19
C THR A 188 -14.26 19.03 -23.01
N LYS A 189 -14.83 19.96 -22.23
CA LYS A 189 -14.17 21.24 -21.95
C LYS A 189 -13.03 21.06 -20.93
N PRO A 190 -12.01 21.93 -20.88
CA PRO A 190 -10.91 21.79 -19.93
C PRO A 190 -11.36 21.68 -18.47
N ALA A 191 -12.24 22.57 -18.02
CA ALA A 191 -12.80 22.53 -16.66
C ALA A 191 -13.67 21.29 -16.39
N GLU A 192 -14.25 20.71 -17.44
CA GLU A 192 -15.03 19.47 -17.32
C GLU A 192 -14.11 18.27 -17.21
N ALA A 193 -13.04 18.19 -18.03
CA ALA A 193 -12.03 17.15 -17.92
C ALA A 193 -11.41 17.13 -16.53
N GLU A 194 -10.98 18.29 -16.03
CA GLU A 194 -10.43 18.45 -14.68
C GLU A 194 -11.42 17.96 -13.61
N ARG A 195 -12.68 18.41 -13.67
CA ARG A 195 -13.71 17.99 -12.72
C ARG A 195 -13.94 16.47 -12.73
N LEU A 196 -14.06 15.86 -13.91
CA LEU A 196 -14.33 14.42 -14.07
C LEU A 196 -13.16 13.57 -13.57
N LEU A 197 -11.93 14.00 -13.85
CA LEU A 197 -10.72 13.25 -13.50
C LEU A 197 -10.37 13.40 -12.02
N LEU A 198 -10.52 14.59 -11.44
CA LEU A 198 -10.32 14.81 -10.01
C LEU A 198 -11.37 14.11 -9.13
N GLU A 199 -12.60 13.95 -9.62
CA GLU A 199 -13.69 13.28 -8.89
C GLU A 199 -13.30 11.83 -8.50
N ILE A 200 -12.65 11.11 -9.40
CA ILE A 200 -12.26 9.72 -9.20
C ILE A 200 -10.86 9.54 -8.60
N MET A 201 -10.10 10.63 -8.48
CA MET A 201 -8.70 10.60 -8.04
C MET A 201 -8.62 10.66 -6.50
N PRO A 202 -8.12 9.60 -5.82
CA PRO A 202 -7.92 9.61 -4.38
C PRO A 202 -6.85 10.62 -3.95
N GLU A 203 -6.89 11.07 -2.70
CA GLU A 203 -6.00 12.12 -2.17
C GLU A 203 -4.50 11.87 -2.40
N ARG A 204 -4.07 10.61 -2.29
CA ARG A 204 -2.69 10.21 -2.59
C ARG A 204 -2.30 10.53 -4.04
N HIS A 205 -3.15 10.12 -4.99
CA HIS A 205 -2.92 10.33 -6.42
C HIS A 205 -3.08 11.81 -6.80
N ARG A 206 -3.88 12.58 -6.06
CA ARG A 206 -3.94 14.04 -6.21
C ARG A 206 -2.60 14.68 -5.89
N LYS A 207 -2.00 14.29 -4.77
CA LYS A 207 -0.67 14.79 -4.40
C LYS A 207 0.40 14.37 -5.42
N GLU A 208 0.39 13.12 -5.85
CA GLU A 208 1.29 12.64 -6.91
C GLU A 208 1.12 13.43 -8.21
N PHE A 209 -0.12 13.66 -8.63
CA PHE A 209 -0.42 14.47 -9.80
C PHE A 209 -0.01 15.94 -9.65
N GLU A 210 -0.13 16.52 -8.46
CA GLU A 210 0.33 17.89 -8.17
C GLU A 210 1.86 18.01 -8.28
N ASP A 211 2.59 16.98 -7.86
CA ASP A 211 4.06 16.95 -7.87
C ASP A 211 4.61 16.58 -9.27
N ASP A 212 4.02 15.60 -9.94
CA ASP A 212 4.57 14.94 -11.15
C ASP A 212 3.79 15.23 -12.45
N PHE A 213 2.58 15.80 -12.36
CA PHE A 213 1.65 16.01 -13.49
C PHE A 213 1.22 14.73 -14.23
N ASP A 214 1.38 13.57 -13.60
CA ASP A 214 1.00 12.24 -14.07
C ASP A 214 0.66 11.36 -12.86
N THR A 215 -0.34 10.48 -12.97
CA THR A 215 -0.61 9.44 -11.96
C THR A 215 -1.35 8.25 -12.58
N ASP A 216 -0.99 7.05 -12.12
CA ASP A 216 -1.66 5.79 -12.44
C ASP A 216 -2.51 5.33 -11.25
N LEU A 217 -3.77 4.96 -11.48
CA LEU A 217 -4.68 4.44 -10.45
C LEU A 217 -5.64 3.37 -11.00
N ALA A 218 -6.18 2.56 -10.11
CA ALA A 218 -7.29 1.67 -10.42
C ALA A 218 -8.64 2.34 -10.10
N TYR A 219 -9.62 2.15 -10.98
CA TYR A 219 -10.99 2.58 -10.78
C TYR A 219 -11.97 1.43 -11.01
N GLU A 220 -12.99 1.29 -10.17
CA GLU A 220 -13.96 0.20 -10.26
C GLU A 220 -15.39 0.73 -10.27
N ILE A 221 -16.18 0.23 -11.22
CA ILE A 221 -17.64 0.37 -11.21
C ILE A 221 -18.20 -1.01 -10.82
N PRO A 222 -18.74 -1.17 -9.59
CA PRO A 222 -19.23 -2.44 -9.10
C PRO A 222 -20.27 -3.06 -10.05
N GLY A 223 -20.09 -4.35 -10.37
CA GLY A 223 -20.98 -5.09 -11.27
C GLY A 223 -20.81 -4.78 -12.76
N LEU A 224 -19.90 -3.87 -13.15
CA LEU A 224 -19.61 -3.56 -14.55
C LEU A 224 -18.19 -4.02 -14.94
N ALA A 225 -17.17 -3.30 -14.47
CA ALA A 225 -15.77 -3.53 -14.83
C ALA A 225 -14.83 -2.75 -13.91
N ARG A 226 -13.56 -3.19 -13.88
CA ARG A 226 -12.43 -2.41 -13.36
C ARG A 226 -11.72 -1.73 -14.53
N PHE A 227 -11.07 -0.62 -14.24
CA PHE A 227 -10.36 0.20 -15.20
C PHE A 227 -8.98 0.53 -14.65
N ARG A 228 -7.95 0.41 -15.49
CA ARG A 228 -6.66 1.04 -15.23
C ARG A 228 -6.74 2.46 -15.79
N VAL A 229 -6.46 3.44 -14.95
CA VAL A 229 -6.57 4.85 -15.29
C VAL A 229 -5.19 5.48 -15.21
N ASN A 230 -4.80 6.15 -16.28
CA ASN A 230 -3.68 7.09 -16.28
C ASN A 230 -4.24 8.50 -16.46
N ILE A 231 -3.84 9.44 -15.60
CA ILE A 231 -4.25 10.85 -15.66
C ILE A 231 -2.99 11.69 -15.82
N PHE A 232 -2.98 12.61 -16.78
CA PHE A 232 -1.79 13.38 -17.17
C PHE A 232 -2.17 14.82 -17.58
N LEU A 233 -1.16 15.69 -17.65
CA LEU A 233 -1.30 17.03 -18.20
C LEU A 233 -0.69 17.12 -19.61
N ASP A 234 -1.43 17.68 -20.57
CA ASP A 234 -0.94 18.00 -21.91
C ASP A 234 -1.05 19.51 -22.24
N ARG A 235 -0.67 19.89 -23.46
CA ARG A 235 -0.75 21.30 -23.91
C ARG A 235 -2.17 21.88 -23.88
N LYS A 236 -3.21 21.03 -23.97
CA LYS A 236 -4.63 21.43 -24.00
C LYS A 236 -5.26 21.43 -22.61
N GLY A 237 -4.66 20.76 -21.63
CA GLY A 237 -5.12 20.67 -20.25
C GLY A 237 -5.00 19.25 -19.70
N MET A 238 -5.81 18.94 -18.69
CA MET A 238 -5.84 17.60 -18.11
C MET A 238 -6.45 16.60 -19.11
N GLY A 239 -5.88 15.39 -19.15
CA GLY A 239 -6.34 14.27 -19.93
C GLY A 239 -6.30 12.97 -19.12
N GLY A 240 -7.01 11.96 -19.58
CA GLY A 240 -7.02 10.65 -18.94
C GLY A 240 -7.26 9.52 -19.93
N VAL A 241 -6.60 8.38 -19.70
CA VAL A 241 -6.84 7.14 -20.44
C VAL A 241 -7.34 6.08 -19.48
N PHE A 242 -8.48 5.49 -19.81
CA PHE A 242 -9.16 4.45 -19.04
C PHE A 242 -9.15 3.16 -19.84
N ARG A 243 -8.39 2.17 -19.41
CA ARG A 243 -8.36 0.85 -20.02
C ARG A 243 -9.28 -0.10 -19.28
N VAL A 244 -10.23 -0.70 -19.98
CA VAL A 244 -11.09 -1.75 -19.41
C VAL A 244 -10.23 -2.95 -19.02
N ILE A 245 -10.35 -3.38 -17.77
CA ILE A 245 -9.75 -4.63 -17.30
C ILE A 245 -10.82 -5.72 -17.35
N PRO A 246 -10.59 -6.83 -18.09
CA PRO A 246 -11.58 -7.89 -18.22
C PRO A 246 -11.95 -8.50 -16.86
N SER A 247 -13.25 -8.59 -16.57
CA SER A 247 -13.77 -9.21 -15.35
C SER A 247 -13.77 -10.74 -15.39
N LYS A 248 -13.78 -11.34 -16.59
CA LYS A 248 -13.78 -12.80 -16.73
C LYS A 248 -12.36 -13.33 -16.59
N THR A 249 -12.12 -14.10 -15.53
CA THR A 249 -10.91 -14.92 -15.39
C THR A 249 -10.79 -15.90 -16.56
N ILE A 250 -9.66 -15.87 -17.24
CA ILE A 250 -9.33 -16.81 -18.32
C ILE A 250 -8.61 -18.00 -17.70
N THR A 251 -9.04 -19.23 -18.02
CA THR A 251 -8.47 -20.44 -17.44
C THR A 251 -7.26 -20.96 -18.22
N VAL A 252 -6.47 -21.85 -17.62
CA VAL A 252 -5.33 -22.50 -18.31
C VAL A 252 -5.79 -23.35 -19.49
N GLU A 253 -7.02 -23.89 -19.41
CA GLU A 253 -7.67 -24.64 -20.47
C GLU A 253 -8.05 -23.74 -21.66
N ASP A 254 -8.61 -22.55 -21.38
CA ASP A 254 -8.96 -21.55 -22.42
C ASP A 254 -7.72 -21.10 -23.20
N LEU A 255 -6.59 -20.89 -22.48
CA LEU A 255 -5.30 -20.53 -23.08
C LEU A 255 -4.57 -21.70 -23.74
N LYS A 256 -5.05 -22.93 -23.54
CA LYS A 256 -4.40 -24.17 -24.01
C LYS A 256 -2.94 -24.29 -23.54
N LEU A 257 -2.67 -23.88 -22.30
CA LEU A 257 -1.33 -24.00 -21.72
C LEU A 257 -0.95 -25.48 -21.61
N SER A 258 0.27 -25.82 -22.00
CA SER A 258 0.76 -27.19 -21.96
C SER A 258 0.80 -27.74 -20.53
N GLN A 259 0.73 -29.07 -20.39
CA GLN A 259 0.83 -29.71 -19.07
C GLN A 259 2.13 -29.35 -18.35
N ALA A 260 3.23 -29.14 -19.09
CA ALA A 260 4.50 -28.73 -18.51
C ALA A 260 4.41 -27.37 -17.79
N ILE A 261 3.69 -26.40 -18.37
CA ILE A 261 3.45 -25.09 -17.75
C ILE A 261 2.51 -25.23 -16.56
N GLN A 262 1.43 -25.99 -16.71
CA GLN A 262 0.48 -26.25 -15.62
C GLN A 262 1.15 -26.92 -14.42
N ASN A 263 2.14 -27.79 -14.66
CA ASN A 263 2.88 -28.45 -13.59
C ASN A 263 3.68 -27.49 -12.70
N LEU A 264 3.97 -26.26 -13.17
CA LEU A 264 4.62 -25.23 -12.37
C LEU A 264 3.76 -24.79 -11.17
N CYS A 265 2.42 -24.87 -11.29
CA CYS A 265 1.48 -24.55 -10.20
C CYS A 265 1.54 -25.54 -9.03
N TYR A 266 2.10 -26.74 -9.23
CA TYR A 266 2.24 -27.78 -8.21
C TYR A 266 3.63 -27.81 -7.55
N LEU A 267 4.51 -26.88 -7.90
CA LEU A 267 5.77 -26.74 -7.19
C LEU A 267 5.50 -26.33 -5.73
N ASN A 268 6.30 -26.87 -4.82
CA ASN A 268 6.19 -26.54 -3.39
C ASN A 268 6.88 -25.22 -3.05
N LYS A 269 7.95 -24.88 -3.79
CA LYS A 269 8.76 -23.68 -3.58
C LYS A 269 9.56 -23.34 -4.84
N GLY A 270 10.10 -22.12 -4.89
CA GLY A 270 10.99 -21.65 -5.94
C GLY A 270 10.43 -20.43 -6.67
N LEU A 271 11.10 -20.01 -7.74
CA LEU A 271 10.74 -18.84 -8.54
C LEU A 271 10.32 -19.25 -9.94
N VAL A 272 9.12 -18.84 -10.35
CA VAL A 272 8.59 -19.00 -11.71
C VAL A 272 8.48 -17.63 -12.35
N LEU A 273 9.15 -17.45 -13.49
CA LEU A 273 9.18 -16.20 -14.23
C LEU A 273 8.36 -16.31 -15.52
N VAL A 274 7.42 -15.40 -15.71
CA VAL A 274 6.66 -15.25 -16.95
C VAL A 274 7.17 -14.00 -17.66
N THR A 275 7.85 -14.18 -18.78
CA THR A 275 8.55 -13.11 -19.51
C THR A 275 7.92 -12.82 -20.87
N GLY A 276 8.35 -11.72 -21.48
CA GLY A 276 7.89 -11.26 -22.80
C GLY A 276 7.61 -9.76 -22.84
N PRO A 277 7.40 -9.17 -24.01
CA PRO A 277 7.18 -7.72 -24.14
C PRO A 277 5.81 -7.29 -23.60
N THR A 278 5.55 -5.99 -23.54
CA THR A 278 4.22 -5.45 -23.23
C THR A 278 3.18 -5.98 -24.22
N GLY A 279 2.03 -6.42 -23.71
CA GLY A 279 0.95 -6.95 -24.53
C GLY A 279 1.12 -8.41 -24.99
N SER A 280 2.16 -9.13 -24.56
CA SER A 280 2.36 -10.54 -24.92
C SER A 280 1.47 -11.55 -24.17
N GLY A 281 0.62 -11.07 -23.25
CA GLY A 281 -0.28 -11.92 -22.46
C GLY A 281 0.30 -12.45 -21.14
N LYS A 282 1.36 -11.82 -20.59
CA LYS A 282 1.97 -12.21 -19.30
C LYS A 282 0.95 -12.22 -18.16
N SER A 283 0.26 -11.09 -17.94
CA SER A 283 -0.73 -10.97 -16.87
C SER A 283 -1.90 -11.95 -17.07
N THR A 284 -2.35 -12.14 -18.31
CA THR A 284 -3.38 -13.13 -18.65
C THR A 284 -2.93 -14.55 -18.30
N THR A 285 -1.67 -14.89 -18.60
CA THR A 285 -1.09 -16.20 -18.27
C THR A 285 -0.99 -16.39 -16.76
N LEU A 286 -0.49 -15.39 -16.02
CA LEU A 286 -0.43 -15.45 -14.55
C LEU A 286 -1.81 -15.54 -13.92
N CYS A 287 -2.78 -14.77 -14.40
CA CYS A 287 -4.18 -14.85 -13.97
C CYS A 287 -4.73 -16.28 -14.12
N ALA A 288 -4.46 -16.93 -15.25
CA ALA A 288 -4.86 -18.32 -15.47
C ALA A 288 -4.17 -19.30 -14.50
N LEU A 289 -2.87 -19.11 -14.23
CA LEU A 289 -2.10 -19.95 -13.31
C LEU A 289 -2.54 -19.76 -11.85
N VAL A 290 -2.78 -18.53 -11.41
CA VAL A 290 -3.33 -18.21 -10.09
C VAL A 290 -4.71 -18.81 -9.92
N ASP A 291 -5.58 -18.70 -10.92
CA ASP A 291 -6.89 -19.34 -10.91
C ASP A 291 -6.80 -20.88 -10.81
N MET A 292 -5.86 -21.49 -11.53
CA MET A 292 -5.61 -22.93 -11.43
C MET A 292 -5.17 -23.33 -10.02
N ILE A 293 -4.23 -22.60 -9.40
CA ILE A 293 -3.82 -22.82 -8.00
C ILE A 293 -5.03 -22.71 -7.08
N ASN A 294 -5.82 -21.64 -7.22
CA ASN A 294 -7.01 -21.40 -6.42
C ASN A 294 -8.07 -22.51 -6.52
N ARG A 295 -8.22 -23.13 -7.69
CA ARG A 295 -9.15 -24.25 -7.92
C ARG A 295 -8.63 -25.59 -7.39
N THR A 296 -7.32 -25.77 -7.28
CA THR A 296 -6.70 -27.09 -7.10
C THR A 296 -5.99 -27.27 -5.76
N ARG A 297 -5.51 -26.19 -5.14
CA ARG A 297 -4.75 -26.21 -3.89
C ARG A 297 -5.51 -25.57 -2.73
N GLU A 298 -5.35 -26.15 -1.55
CA GLU A 298 -5.75 -25.55 -0.27
C GLU A 298 -4.53 -24.83 0.28
N CYS A 299 -4.38 -23.54 -0.04
CA CYS A 299 -3.20 -22.77 0.32
C CYS A 299 -3.55 -21.28 0.47
N HIS A 300 -2.62 -20.52 1.03
CA HIS A 300 -2.69 -19.07 1.09
C HIS A 300 -1.85 -18.45 -0.04
N LEU A 301 -2.47 -17.62 -0.87
CA LEU A 301 -1.85 -16.93 -1.99
C LEU A 301 -1.94 -15.41 -1.80
N ILE A 302 -0.80 -14.73 -1.83
CA ILE A 302 -0.73 -13.28 -1.76
C ILE A 302 -0.29 -12.72 -3.10
N THR A 303 -1.02 -11.75 -3.66
CA THR A 303 -0.58 -11.01 -4.84
C THR A 303 -0.19 -9.59 -4.46
N LEU A 304 0.91 -9.11 -5.04
CA LEU A 304 1.40 -7.74 -4.92
C LEU A 304 1.44 -7.17 -6.34
N GLU A 305 0.65 -6.14 -6.61
CA GLU A 305 0.41 -5.63 -7.96
C GLU A 305 0.36 -4.10 -7.96
N ASP A 306 0.57 -3.49 -9.14
CA ASP A 306 0.62 -2.03 -9.32
C ASP A 306 0.14 -1.64 -10.73
N PRO A 307 -1.19 -1.44 -10.93
CA PRO A 307 -2.29 -1.79 -10.03
C PRO A 307 -2.71 -3.27 -10.14
N ILE A 308 -3.67 -3.71 -9.32
CA ILE A 308 -4.27 -5.04 -9.45
C ILE A 308 -5.06 -5.11 -10.76
N GLU A 309 -4.71 -6.06 -11.64
CA GLU A 309 -5.41 -6.25 -12.91
C GLU A 309 -6.63 -7.17 -12.73
N PHE A 310 -6.42 -8.41 -12.33
CA PHE A 310 -7.49 -9.40 -12.22
C PHE A 310 -7.89 -9.62 -10.76
N VAL A 311 -9.19 -9.61 -10.47
CA VAL A 311 -9.69 -9.96 -9.13
C VAL A 311 -9.98 -11.46 -9.07
N HIS A 312 -9.48 -12.11 -8.04
CA HIS A 312 -9.67 -13.53 -7.80
C HIS A 312 -10.51 -13.75 -6.54
N ASP A 313 -11.72 -14.31 -6.73
CA ASP A 313 -12.53 -14.77 -5.61
C ASP A 313 -11.89 -15.99 -4.94
N ASN A 314 -12.08 -16.12 -3.63
CA ASN A 314 -11.65 -17.30 -2.89
C ASN A 314 -12.40 -18.56 -3.37
N LYS A 315 -11.65 -19.61 -3.71
CA LYS A 315 -12.20 -20.93 -4.05
C LYS A 315 -11.71 -21.97 -3.04
N LYS A 316 -10.69 -22.77 -3.38
CA LYS A 316 -10.02 -23.65 -2.40
C LYS A 316 -8.90 -22.94 -1.66
N SER A 317 -8.27 -21.97 -2.31
CA SER A 317 -7.23 -21.14 -1.69
C SER A 317 -7.82 -19.88 -1.08
N LEU A 318 -7.17 -19.38 -0.03
CA LEU A 318 -7.34 -18.01 0.43
C LEU A 318 -6.47 -17.11 -0.46
N ILE A 319 -7.05 -16.07 -1.05
CA ILE A 319 -6.33 -15.09 -1.85
C ILE A 319 -6.41 -13.71 -1.20
N ASN A 320 -5.25 -13.09 -1.02
CA ASN A 320 -5.12 -11.71 -0.57
C ASN A 320 -4.36 -10.89 -1.62
N GLN A 321 -5.09 -10.04 -2.33
CA GLN A 321 -4.49 -9.15 -3.35
C GLN A 321 -4.22 -7.77 -2.77
N ARG A 322 -2.99 -7.29 -2.93
CA ARG A 322 -2.54 -6.01 -2.40
C ARG A 322 -2.03 -5.14 -3.53
N GLU A 323 -2.65 -3.98 -3.66
CA GLU A 323 -2.26 -2.97 -4.62
C GLU A 323 -1.25 -2.02 -3.97
N VAL A 324 -0.13 -1.77 -4.66
CA VAL A 324 0.82 -0.74 -4.26
C VAL A 324 0.14 0.62 -4.36
N GLY A 325 0.29 1.42 -3.32
CA GLY A 325 -0.35 2.72 -3.19
C GLY A 325 -1.68 2.72 -2.45
N ALA A 326 -2.47 1.66 -2.57
CA ALA A 326 -3.77 1.54 -1.90
C ALA A 326 -3.72 0.63 -0.64
N HIS A 327 -3.16 -0.58 -0.76
CA HIS A 327 -3.11 -1.58 0.33
C HIS A 327 -1.73 -1.72 0.97
N THR A 328 -0.69 -1.20 0.31
CA THR A 328 0.69 -1.17 0.78
C THR A 328 1.41 0.05 0.22
N MET A 329 2.45 0.53 0.90
CA MET A 329 3.20 1.70 0.43
C MET A 329 4.16 1.38 -0.72
N SER A 330 4.67 0.15 -0.79
CA SER A 330 5.63 -0.29 -1.80
C SER A 330 5.66 -1.82 -1.90
N PHE A 331 6.20 -2.35 -2.99
CA PHE A 331 6.51 -3.78 -3.15
C PHE A 331 7.40 -4.27 -2.00
N LYS A 332 8.49 -3.56 -1.70
CA LYS A 332 9.42 -3.90 -0.62
C LYS A 332 8.73 -4.06 0.74
N ASN A 333 7.86 -3.12 1.09
CA ASN A 333 7.13 -3.18 2.37
C ASN A 333 6.18 -4.38 2.39
N ALA A 334 5.50 -4.65 1.28
CA ALA A 334 4.55 -5.74 1.18
C ALA A 334 5.25 -7.12 1.16
N LEU A 335 6.36 -7.28 0.46
CA LEU A 335 7.15 -8.51 0.42
C LEU A 335 7.70 -8.87 1.81
N ARG A 336 8.16 -7.86 2.58
CA ARG A 336 8.58 -8.07 3.98
C ARG A 336 7.43 -8.48 4.89
N ALA A 337 6.25 -7.90 4.68
CA ALA A 337 5.05 -8.25 5.44
C ALA A 337 4.57 -9.67 5.09
N ALA A 338 4.58 -10.02 3.80
CA ALA A 338 4.16 -11.32 3.29
C ALA A 338 4.87 -12.49 4.00
N LEU A 339 6.16 -12.36 4.34
CA LEU A 339 6.90 -13.39 5.10
C LEU A 339 6.33 -13.71 6.49
N ARG A 340 5.43 -12.87 7.02
CA ARG A 340 4.74 -13.07 8.30
C ARG A 340 3.23 -13.21 8.15
N GLU A 341 2.75 -13.25 6.91
CA GLU A 341 1.34 -13.43 6.57
C GLU A 341 1.02 -14.91 6.27
N ASP A 342 1.97 -15.83 6.51
CA ASP A 342 1.82 -17.27 6.27
C ASP A 342 1.38 -17.63 4.83
N PRO A 343 2.01 -17.07 3.76
CA PRO A 343 1.69 -17.45 2.40
C PRO A 343 2.32 -18.80 2.05
N ASP A 344 1.68 -19.56 1.17
CA ASP A 344 2.30 -20.68 0.45
C ASP A 344 2.80 -20.23 -0.94
N VAL A 345 2.03 -19.32 -1.56
CA VAL A 345 2.28 -18.80 -2.90
C VAL A 345 2.30 -17.27 -2.85
N VAL A 346 3.30 -16.67 -3.48
CA VAL A 346 3.40 -15.21 -3.62
C VAL A 346 3.48 -14.85 -5.10
N LEU A 347 2.61 -13.96 -5.57
CA LEU A 347 2.74 -13.32 -6.87
C LEU A 347 3.28 -11.91 -6.67
N VAL A 348 4.39 -11.61 -7.33
CA VAL A 348 4.99 -10.28 -7.39
C VAL A 348 4.81 -9.80 -8.81
N GLY A 349 4.06 -8.73 -9.05
CA GLY A 349 3.71 -8.24 -10.39
C GLY A 349 4.88 -8.14 -11.37
N GLU A 350 5.48 -6.96 -11.49
CA GLU A 350 6.63 -6.74 -12.38
C GLU A 350 7.88 -6.41 -11.56
N MET A 351 8.97 -7.16 -11.78
CA MET A 351 10.24 -6.90 -11.11
C MET A 351 11.02 -5.80 -11.85
N ARG A 352 10.65 -4.54 -11.61
CA ARG A 352 11.23 -3.35 -12.26
C ARG A 352 12.55 -2.89 -11.66
N ASP A 353 12.66 -2.94 -10.35
CA ASP A 353 13.78 -2.42 -9.59
C ASP A 353 14.53 -3.53 -8.84
N LEU A 354 15.77 -3.22 -8.47
CA LEU A 354 16.66 -4.14 -7.76
C LEU A 354 16.04 -4.62 -6.45
N GLU A 355 15.36 -3.73 -5.73
CA GLU A 355 14.79 -4.05 -4.41
C GLU A 355 13.66 -5.10 -4.52
N THR A 356 12.84 -4.99 -5.57
CA THR A 356 11.75 -5.93 -5.85
C THR A 356 12.30 -7.29 -6.30
N VAL A 357 13.35 -7.29 -7.13
CA VAL A 357 14.07 -8.51 -7.53
C VAL A 357 14.66 -9.22 -6.30
N GLU A 358 15.40 -8.49 -5.46
CA GLU A 358 16.01 -9.03 -4.25
C GLU A 358 14.97 -9.63 -3.31
N ALA A 359 13.86 -8.93 -3.09
CA ALA A 359 12.81 -9.39 -2.21
C ALA A 359 12.04 -10.61 -2.75
N ALA A 360 11.80 -10.68 -4.07
CA ALA A 360 11.22 -11.85 -4.71
C ALA A 360 12.14 -13.09 -4.59
N LEU A 361 13.46 -12.90 -4.75
CA LEU A 361 14.45 -13.97 -4.55
C LEU A 361 14.47 -14.45 -3.10
N GLN A 362 14.43 -13.54 -2.12
CA GLN A 362 14.38 -13.89 -0.70
C GLN A 362 13.14 -14.72 -0.33
N ILE A 363 11.97 -14.36 -0.87
CA ILE A 363 10.73 -15.12 -0.63
C ILE A 363 10.82 -16.52 -1.25
N ALA A 364 11.34 -16.63 -2.47
CA ALA A 364 11.56 -17.92 -3.12
C ALA A 364 12.58 -18.80 -2.36
N GLU A 365 13.65 -18.20 -1.83
CA GLU A 365 14.68 -18.89 -1.05
C GLU A 365 14.15 -19.41 0.30
N THR A 366 13.24 -18.65 0.93
CA THR A 366 12.65 -18.98 2.23
C THR A 366 11.54 -20.05 2.17
N GLY A 367 11.34 -20.67 1.01
CA GLY A 367 10.50 -21.86 0.87
C GLY A 367 9.11 -21.62 0.29
N HIS A 368 8.85 -20.43 -0.26
CA HIS A 368 7.58 -20.10 -0.90
C HIS A 368 7.63 -20.33 -2.40
N LEU A 369 6.48 -20.64 -3.02
CA LEU A 369 6.38 -20.61 -4.48
C LEU A 369 6.10 -19.17 -4.93
N THR A 370 7.04 -18.59 -5.66
CA THR A 370 6.96 -17.20 -6.10
C THR A 370 6.75 -17.11 -7.60
N PHE A 371 5.76 -16.35 -8.04
CA PHE A 371 5.55 -15.99 -9.44
C PHE A 371 5.91 -14.53 -9.67
N ALA A 372 6.58 -14.23 -10.78
CA ALA A 372 6.85 -12.85 -11.16
C ALA A 372 6.97 -12.64 -12.68
N THR A 373 6.92 -11.37 -13.12
CA THR A 373 7.13 -11.00 -14.53
C THR A 373 8.36 -10.15 -14.77
N LEU A 374 8.92 -10.28 -15.98
CA LEU A 374 9.91 -9.37 -16.57
C LEU A 374 9.54 -9.06 -18.03
N HIS A 375 10.13 -8.01 -18.60
CA HIS A 375 9.99 -7.66 -20.03
C HIS A 375 11.11 -8.19 -20.93
N THR A 376 11.79 -9.27 -20.52
CA THR A 376 12.84 -9.90 -21.34
C THR A 376 12.26 -10.81 -22.41
N ASN A 377 12.98 -10.95 -23.54
CA ASN A 377 12.55 -11.77 -24.69
C ASN A 377 13.32 -13.10 -24.79
N SER A 378 14.33 -13.34 -23.95
CA SER A 378 15.16 -14.55 -23.93
C SER A 378 15.83 -14.73 -22.58
#